data_AF-A0A518IDN7-F1
#
_entry.id   AF-A0A518IDN7-F1
#
_cell.length_a   1.000
_cell.length_b   1.000
_cell.length_c   1.000
_cell.angle_alpha   90.00
_cell.angle_beta   90.00
_cell.angle_gamma   90.00
#
_symmetry.space_group_name_H-M   'P 1'
#
loop_
_entity.id
_entity.type
_entity.pdbx_description
1 polymer ?
#
loop_
_entity_poly.entity_id
_entity_poly.type
_entity_poly.pdbx_seq_one_letter_code
_entity_poly.pdbx_strand_id
1 'polypeptide(L)'
;MVSQGTLTELPDNLQQPPKNVYFWSKGKWVPYHNKVDYVEPGKEFGPDLAIAHELSQAYPDQDIGLIKHAKGGTAIRLWQPRMPLLRGLFQKLDDAQKASGGEVAALFWMQGERDARFHEPAYAKKFRNLIQEVRRKSDQPELPVIFGRISRIIPQRESTENIRQAQQQVADEMANVIMVDTDSLERKPEEITVNGKPTTLLAHYSSRGQIDLGTHLAQAYLKLASATVDDPQSHSLVKRLLKAEPNAQACCENAAQFEIAPVNLPYNPQGDNDHYGWPVATKSGDSLIVVHRAMPGHNVNVAGKADADTTYSVIVRSTDGGKKWSTPYDIRNCMQAADRNRGGMIPLSHRYKFGPKNLSPLGYKVHLNAVGTTRDGAVILVCNHGVFRSDDEGKSWRHLKTAFREDHHSGPIVYVGPRIIDDPKLGLLLFGHHTHYKNNRPGSIVRELALYQSKDGGESWKNISIPLPDWCHQAEPNFVFHQGEFYGLARNQTTRNLIQMRGKPGAPIEVKETNMISKRSVDTSDLIFNPVTGNFEAVQSDRSSMSINLFSIAPEKWETAVWKMECRLFDREGKFYETADGFHTGGSVVDLKTGVQHVFFYSGAPGGPAGVFRMTRPLKTTLLTTDRQTEIQK
;
A
#
# COMPACT_ATOMS: atom_id res chain seq x y z
N MET A 1 19.75 -8.72 23.34
CA MET A 1 19.37 -8.62 24.76
C MET A 1 20.51 -9.19 25.59
N VAL A 2 21.05 -8.47 26.57
CA VAL A 2 22.18 -8.94 27.41
C VAL A 2 21.67 -9.71 28.64
N SER A 3 22.46 -10.66 29.13
CA SER A 3 22.17 -11.40 30.38
C SER A 3 22.36 -10.48 31.59
N GLN A 4 21.47 -10.57 32.58
CA GLN A 4 21.52 -9.80 33.85
C GLN A 4 20.86 -10.52 35.04
N GLY A 5 20.18 -11.66 34.82
CA GLY A 5 19.59 -12.47 35.90
C GLY A 5 20.60 -13.46 36.46
N THR A 6 20.47 -13.90 37.70
CA THR A 6 21.44 -14.74 38.42
C THR A 6 21.02 -16.21 38.42
N LEU A 7 21.93 -17.13 38.07
CA LEU A 7 21.63 -18.57 37.99
C LEU A 7 21.17 -19.20 39.30
N THR A 8 21.59 -18.67 40.46
CA THR A 8 21.15 -19.14 41.78
C THR A 8 19.69 -18.82 42.08
N GLU A 9 19.07 -17.92 41.30
CA GLU A 9 17.67 -17.51 41.44
C GLU A 9 16.77 -18.23 40.43
N LEU A 10 17.28 -19.24 39.73
CA LEU A 10 16.50 -20.01 38.76
C LEU A 10 15.48 -20.93 39.44
N PRO A 11 14.20 -20.82 39.07
CA PRO A 11 13.19 -21.80 39.46
C PRO A 11 13.56 -23.23 39.02
N ASP A 12 13.19 -24.24 39.80
CA ASP A 12 13.55 -25.65 39.53
C ASP A 12 13.13 -26.13 38.14
N ASN A 13 11.96 -25.69 37.64
CA ASN A 13 11.45 -26.04 36.31
C ASN A 13 12.26 -25.44 35.15
N LEU A 14 13.16 -24.49 35.43
CA LEU A 14 14.05 -23.85 34.47
C LEU A 14 15.53 -24.15 34.76
N GLN A 15 15.85 -25.13 35.62
CA GLN A 15 17.24 -25.55 35.87
C GLN A 15 17.74 -26.60 34.86
N GLN A 16 16.83 -27.42 34.34
CA GLN A 16 17.12 -28.44 33.32
C GLN A 16 16.99 -27.82 31.92
N PRO A 17 18.04 -27.83 31.08
CA PRO A 17 17.93 -27.31 29.73
C PRO A 17 16.98 -28.14 28.85
N PRO A 18 16.25 -27.51 27.92
CA PRO A 18 15.51 -28.24 26.89
C PRO A 18 16.45 -29.03 25.98
N LYS A 19 16.04 -30.25 25.60
CA LYS A 19 16.90 -31.22 24.88
C LYS A 19 17.08 -30.89 23.39
N ASN A 20 16.12 -30.18 22.79
CA ASN A 20 16.05 -29.88 21.36
C ASN A 20 16.42 -28.42 21.02
N VAL A 21 17.07 -27.69 21.94
CA VAL A 21 17.49 -26.31 21.69
C VAL A 21 19.01 -26.24 21.68
N TYR A 22 19.58 -25.44 20.76
CA TYR A 22 21.01 -25.32 20.55
C TYR A 22 21.43 -23.85 20.41
N PHE A 23 22.63 -23.50 20.88
CA PHE A 23 23.25 -22.20 20.67
C PHE A 23 24.33 -22.24 19.61
N TRP A 24 24.41 -21.18 18.81
CA TRP A 24 25.57 -20.95 17.95
C TRP A 24 26.72 -20.27 18.71
N SER A 25 27.79 -21.04 18.98
CA SER A 25 28.96 -20.59 19.74
C SER A 25 30.28 -21.13 19.18
N LYS A 26 31.30 -20.25 19.07
CA LYS A 26 32.63 -20.54 18.49
C LYS A 26 32.59 -21.44 17.25
N GLY A 27 31.70 -21.12 16.30
CA GLY A 27 31.62 -21.79 14.99
C GLY A 27 30.94 -23.15 14.98
N LYS A 28 30.21 -23.53 16.04
CA LYS A 28 29.41 -24.76 16.09
C LYS A 28 28.11 -24.60 16.86
N TRP A 29 27.15 -25.45 16.57
CA TRP A 29 25.96 -25.64 17.39
C TRP A 29 26.31 -26.48 18.62
N VAL A 30 25.96 -25.98 19.80
CA VAL A 30 26.11 -26.70 21.07
C VAL A 30 24.75 -26.79 21.76
N PRO A 31 24.43 -27.90 22.46
CA PRO A 31 23.18 -27.99 23.22
C PRO A 31 23.02 -26.79 24.14
N TYR A 32 21.79 -26.28 24.25
CA TYR A 32 21.44 -25.24 25.19
C TYR A 32 21.76 -25.74 26.60
N HIS A 33 22.39 -24.90 27.41
CA HIS A 33 22.71 -25.24 28.79
C HIS A 33 22.46 -24.04 29.70
N ASN A 34 21.82 -24.28 30.84
CA ASN A 34 21.45 -23.24 31.79
C ASN A 34 22.66 -22.82 32.65
N LYS A 35 23.80 -23.52 32.51
CA LYS A 35 25.09 -23.25 33.18
C LYS A 35 26.12 -22.96 32.09
N VAL A 36 26.51 -21.69 31.93
CA VAL A 36 27.16 -21.21 30.70
C VAL A 36 28.69 -21.19 30.80
N ASP A 37 29.37 -21.92 29.92
CA ASP A 37 30.84 -21.87 29.66
C ASP A 37 31.23 -20.90 28.53
N TYR A 38 30.32 -20.04 28.05
CA TYR A 38 30.51 -19.21 26.84
C TYR A 38 30.07 -17.74 26.89
N VAL A 39 29.76 -17.23 28.06
CA VAL A 39 30.07 -15.86 28.48
C VAL A 39 31.14 -16.05 29.57
N GLU A 40 31.85 -15.04 30.09
CA GLU A 40 32.77 -15.35 31.20
C GLU A 40 32.07 -16.20 32.30
N PRO A 41 32.76 -17.21 32.88
CA PRO A 41 32.12 -18.32 33.58
C PRO A 41 31.10 -17.92 34.66
N GLY A 42 29.88 -18.48 34.57
CA GLY A 42 29.23 -19.08 35.75
C GLY A 42 28.24 -18.29 36.62
N LYS A 43 27.63 -17.16 36.21
CA LYS A 43 26.65 -16.48 37.09
C LYS A 43 25.33 -16.01 36.52
N GLU A 44 25.21 -15.68 35.22
CA GLU A 44 24.03 -14.97 34.72
C GLU A 44 23.31 -15.57 33.50
N PHE A 45 22.00 -15.32 33.40
CA PHE A 45 21.14 -15.67 32.28
C PHE A 45 20.38 -14.45 31.71
N GLY A 46 19.85 -14.59 30.50
CA GLY A 46 19.03 -13.60 29.82
C GLY A 46 17.66 -14.16 29.41
N PRO A 47 16.85 -13.37 28.69
CA PRO A 47 15.49 -13.78 28.33
C PRO A 47 15.47 -14.93 27.32
N ASP A 48 16.60 -15.18 26.65
CA ASP A 48 16.84 -16.35 25.82
C ASP A 48 16.63 -17.69 26.55
N LEU A 49 16.72 -17.72 27.89
CA LEU A 49 16.39 -18.90 28.68
C LEU A 49 14.91 -19.25 28.60
N ALA A 50 14.03 -18.33 29.00
CA ALA A 50 12.60 -18.60 28.95
C ALA A 50 12.12 -18.79 27.49
N ILE A 51 12.71 -18.06 26.53
CA ILE A 51 12.43 -18.30 25.10
C ILE A 51 12.76 -19.74 24.69
N ALA A 52 13.93 -20.26 25.07
CA ALA A 52 14.32 -21.64 24.75
C ALA A 52 13.31 -22.66 25.31
N HIS A 53 12.90 -22.48 26.56
CA HIS A 53 11.94 -23.39 27.21
C HIS A 53 10.55 -23.35 26.56
N GLU A 54 9.99 -22.16 26.33
CA GLU A 54 8.67 -22.00 25.72
C GLU A 54 8.63 -22.56 24.30
N LEU A 55 9.65 -22.29 23.48
CA LEU A 55 9.74 -22.81 22.12
C LEU A 55 9.93 -24.33 22.08
N SER A 56 10.76 -24.87 22.98
CA SER A 56 10.96 -26.33 23.10
C SER A 56 9.66 -27.05 23.46
N GLN A 57 8.86 -26.48 24.36
CA GLN A 57 7.56 -27.03 24.74
C GLN A 57 6.54 -26.97 23.59
N ALA A 58 6.54 -25.89 22.82
CA ALA A 58 5.62 -25.72 21.69
C ALA A 58 6.01 -26.58 20.46
N TYR A 59 7.30 -26.84 20.27
CA TYR A 59 7.84 -27.59 19.14
C TYR A 59 8.76 -28.72 19.60
N PRO A 60 8.24 -29.75 20.30
CA PRO A 60 9.06 -30.81 20.90
C PRO A 60 9.80 -31.67 19.87
N ASP A 61 9.30 -31.73 18.63
CA ASP A 61 9.82 -32.57 17.55
C ASP A 61 10.75 -31.80 16.57
N GLN A 62 11.05 -30.53 16.85
CA GLN A 62 11.94 -29.71 16.02
C GLN A 62 13.21 -29.33 16.76
N ASP A 63 14.34 -29.30 16.06
CA ASP A 63 15.57 -28.73 16.59
C ASP A 63 15.55 -27.20 16.44
N ILE A 64 15.73 -26.48 17.56
CA ILE A 64 15.64 -25.03 17.64
C ILE A 64 17.03 -24.42 17.79
N GLY A 65 17.43 -23.58 16.84
CA GLY A 65 18.69 -22.84 16.88
C GLY A 65 18.54 -21.41 17.42
N LEU A 66 19.27 -21.06 18.47
CA LEU A 66 19.37 -19.70 19.00
C LEU A 66 20.70 -19.04 18.62
N ILE A 67 20.62 -17.85 18.01
CA ILE A 67 21.78 -17.01 17.68
C ILE A 67 21.76 -15.77 18.57
N LYS A 68 22.50 -15.82 19.69
CA LYS A 68 22.63 -14.66 20.58
C LYS A 68 23.67 -13.66 20.04
N HIS A 69 23.22 -12.46 19.71
CA HIS A 69 24.08 -11.33 19.34
C HIS A 69 23.58 -10.07 20.07
N ALA A 70 24.29 -9.66 21.13
CA ALA A 70 23.89 -8.53 21.96
C ALA A 70 25.12 -7.80 22.51
N LYS A 71 25.02 -6.48 22.65
CA LYS A 71 26.07 -5.66 23.25
C LYS A 71 25.46 -4.55 24.10
N GLY A 72 25.79 -4.56 25.40
CA GLY A 72 25.29 -3.59 26.37
C GLY A 72 25.65 -2.14 26.03
N GLY A 73 24.77 -1.21 26.38
CA GLY A 73 25.00 0.22 26.22
C GLY A 73 25.03 0.73 24.77
N THR A 74 24.57 -0.05 23.79
CA THR A 74 24.58 0.33 22.37
C THR A 74 23.30 1.06 21.94
N ALA A 75 23.44 1.99 20.99
CA ALA A 75 22.36 2.77 20.38
C ALA A 75 21.94 2.16 19.03
N ILE A 76 20.71 2.38 18.57
CA ILE A 76 20.16 1.84 17.32
C ILE A 76 21.00 2.21 16.09
N ARG A 77 21.74 3.33 16.16
CA ARG A 77 22.70 3.75 15.12
C ARG A 77 23.80 2.73 14.83
N LEU A 78 24.18 1.88 15.80
CA LEU A 78 25.20 0.84 15.61
C LEU A 78 24.62 -0.44 14.96
N TRP A 79 23.30 -0.50 14.83
CA TRP A 79 22.54 -1.61 14.26
C TRP A 79 21.99 -1.26 12.86
N GLN A 80 22.58 -0.27 12.19
CA GLN A 80 22.20 0.15 10.84
C GLN A 80 23.02 -0.58 9.76
N PRO A 81 22.59 -0.55 8.48
CA PRO A 81 23.38 -1.08 7.37
C PRO A 81 24.83 -0.61 7.44
N ARG A 82 25.77 -1.53 7.17
CA ARG A 82 27.23 -1.31 7.21
C ARG A 82 27.85 -1.09 8.59
N MET A 83 27.06 -1.01 9.66
CA MET A 83 27.58 -0.84 11.01
C MET A 83 28.03 -2.17 11.62
N PRO A 84 29.02 -2.15 12.55
CA PRO A 84 29.66 -3.38 13.02
C PRO A 84 28.73 -4.39 13.68
N LEU A 85 27.69 -3.96 14.42
CA LEU A 85 26.82 -4.90 15.14
C LEU A 85 25.86 -5.61 14.19
N LEU A 86 25.26 -4.91 13.23
CA LEU A 86 24.40 -5.57 12.23
C LEU A 86 25.21 -6.51 11.33
N ARG A 87 26.41 -6.08 10.89
CA ARG A 87 27.32 -6.95 10.13
C ARG A 87 27.74 -8.18 10.93
N GLY A 88 28.04 -8.02 12.22
CA GLY A 88 28.39 -9.12 13.11
C GLY A 88 27.24 -10.11 13.28
N LEU A 89 25.99 -9.63 13.42
CA LEU A 89 24.81 -10.48 13.44
C LEU A 89 24.65 -11.27 12.14
N PHE A 90 24.77 -10.61 10.99
CA PHE A 90 24.61 -11.26 9.69
C PHE A 90 25.71 -12.27 9.39
N GLN A 91 26.96 -11.98 9.73
CA GLN A 91 28.04 -12.95 9.61
C GLN A 91 27.78 -14.17 10.50
N LYS A 92 27.33 -13.95 11.74
CA LYS A 92 27.02 -15.03 12.68
C LYS A 92 25.87 -15.90 12.17
N LEU A 93 24.87 -15.29 11.54
CA LEU A 93 23.77 -15.99 10.89
C LEU A 93 24.25 -16.81 9.68
N ASP A 94 25.08 -16.23 8.81
CA ASP A 94 25.66 -16.93 7.66
C ASP A 94 26.46 -18.15 8.07
N ASP A 95 27.34 -18.00 9.07
CA ASP A 95 28.18 -19.08 9.56
C ASP A 95 27.34 -20.22 10.15
N ALA A 96 26.27 -19.87 10.87
CA ALA A 96 25.35 -20.83 11.48
C ALA A 96 24.54 -21.60 10.43
N GLN A 97 23.95 -20.89 9.44
CA GLN A 97 23.21 -21.51 8.35
C GLN A 97 24.10 -22.38 7.46
N LYS A 98 25.36 -21.97 7.25
CA LYS A 98 26.32 -22.78 6.50
C LYS A 98 26.68 -24.09 7.19
N ALA A 99 26.65 -24.14 8.52
CA ALA A 99 27.05 -25.32 9.28
C ALA A 99 25.99 -26.44 9.32
N SER A 100 24.71 -26.10 9.30
CA SER A 100 23.62 -27.08 9.47
C SER A 100 22.35 -26.80 8.66
N GLY A 101 22.30 -25.72 7.88
CA GLY A 101 21.06 -25.22 7.27
C GLY A 101 20.14 -24.54 8.28
N GLY A 102 18.83 -24.57 8.00
CA GLY A 102 17.79 -24.02 8.87
C GLY A 102 17.23 -22.68 8.41
N GLU A 103 15.94 -22.48 8.67
CA GLU A 103 15.25 -21.22 8.42
C GLU A 103 15.36 -20.27 9.61
N VAL A 104 15.34 -18.96 9.34
CA VAL A 104 15.26 -17.97 10.41
C VAL A 104 13.80 -17.89 10.84
N ALA A 105 13.46 -18.31 12.05
CA ALA A 105 12.07 -18.35 12.49
C ALA A 105 11.56 -16.99 13.01
N ALA A 106 12.42 -16.20 13.66
CA ALA A 106 12.08 -14.89 14.22
C ALA A 106 13.33 -14.07 14.58
N LEU A 107 13.13 -12.76 14.79
CA LEU A 107 14.04 -11.89 15.52
C LEU A 107 13.43 -11.50 16.88
N PHE A 108 14.12 -11.82 17.96
CA PHE A 108 13.82 -11.29 19.29
C PHE A 108 14.69 -10.07 19.59
N TRP A 109 14.07 -8.93 19.92
CA TRP A 109 14.76 -7.66 20.06
C TRP A 109 14.44 -6.94 21.37
N MET A 110 15.44 -6.28 21.94
CA MET A 110 15.23 -5.31 23.02
C MET A 110 16.41 -4.36 23.08
N GLN A 111 16.09 -3.09 22.85
CA GLN A 111 17.04 -2.00 22.76
C GLN A 111 16.27 -0.68 22.67
N GLY A 112 16.84 0.40 23.20
CA GLY A 112 16.40 1.78 22.97
C GLY A 112 16.73 2.70 24.13
N GLU A 113 17.15 2.13 25.26
CA GLU A 113 17.52 2.82 26.50
C GLU A 113 18.65 3.83 26.26
N ARG A 114 19.64 3.45 25.44
CA ARG A 114 20.74 4.36 25.05
C ARG A 114 20.22 5.52 24.21
N ASP A 115 19.30 5.26 23.29
CA ASP A 115 18.70 6.27 22.40
C ASP A 115 17.79 7.24 23.17
N ALA A 116 17.06 6.74 24.17
CA ALA A 116 16.30 7.58 25.10
C ALA A 116 17.24 8.48 25.93
N ARG A 117 18.41 7.98 26.35
CA ARG A 117 19.39 8.76 27.10
C ARG A 117 20.00 9.91 26.30
N PHE A 118 20.19 9.73 24.98
CA PHE A 118 20.87 10.70 24.12
C PHE A 118 19.95 11.39 23.10
N HIS A 119 18.64 11.17 23.19
CA HIS A 119 17.61 11.74 22.31
C HIS A 119 17.86 11.42 20.83
N GLU A 120 17.40 10.26 20.38
CA GLU A 120 17.45 9.85 18.97
C GLU A 120 16.11 10.15 18.26
N PRO A 121 15.99 11.25 17.49
CA PRO A 121 14.73 11.60 16.84
C PRO A 121 14.38 10.69 15.67
N ALA A 122 15.34 9.96 15.10
CA ALA A 122 15.12 9.05 13.98
C ALA A 122 15.01 7.58 14.39
N TYR A 123 14.67 7.29 15.65
CA TYR A 123 14.64 5.92 16.17
C TYR A 123 13.68 5.02 15.38
N ALA A 124 12.44 5.44 15.14
CA ALA A 124 11.44 4.66 14.39
C ALA A 124 12.00 4.25 13.01
N LYS A 125 12.50 5.23 12.24
CA LYS A 125 13.11 4.98 10.92
C LYS A 125 14.28 3.99 11.00
N LYS A 126 15.20 4.18 11.95
CA LYS A 126 16.37 3.30 12.14
C LYS A 126 15.96 1.88 12.54
N PHE A 127 14.90 1.75 13.34
CA PHE A 127 14.39 0.44 13.74
C PHE A 127 13.65 -0.27 12.59
N ARG A 128 12.84 0.45 11.80
CA ARG A 128 12.25 -0.10 10.56
C ARG A 128 13.32 -0.60 9.59
N ASN A 129 14.38 0.19 9.37
CA ASN A 129 15.49 -0.21 8.54
C ASN A 129 16.17 -1.50 9.04
N LEU A 130 16.39 -1.64 10.36
CA LEU A 130 16.96 -2.86 10.94
C LEU A 130 16.07 -4.07 10.65
N ILE A 131 14.75 -3.94 10.86
CA ILE A 131 13.79 -5.02 10.62
C ILE A 131 13.79 -5.43 9.14
N GLN A 132 13.74 -4.46 8.23
CA GLN A 132 13.78 -4.70 6.79
C GLN A 132 15.08 -5.40 6.35
N GLU A 133 16.24 -5.00 6.89
CA GLU A 133 17.50 -5.66 6.57
C GLU A 133 17.54 -7.10 7.08
N VAL A 134 17.02 -7.37 8.28
CA VAL A 134 16.96 -8.74 8.82
C VAL A 134 16.04 -9.62 7.98
N ARG A 135 14.89 -9.09 7.54
CA ARG A 135 13.96 -9.75 6.63
C ARG A 135 14.59 -10.07 5.27
N ARG A 136 15.24 -9.08 4.67
CA ARG A 136 15.98 -9.25 3.43
C ARG A 136 17.11 -10.27 3.58
N LYS A 137 17.82 -10.28 4.72
CA LYS A 137 18.92 -11.20 4.99
C LYS A 137 18.44 -12.65 5.13
N SER A 138 17.26 -12.84 5.73
CA SER A 138 16.64 -14.16 5.95
C SER A 138 15.80 -14.65 4.77
N ASP A 139 15.66 -13.83 3.71
CA ASP A 139 14.71 -14.05 2.60
C ASP A 139 13.27 -14.27 3.07
N GLN A 140 12.89 -13.59 4.16
CA GLN A 140 11.57 -13.69 4.77
C GLN A 140 10.99 -12.29 4.94
N PRO A 141 10.16 -11.79 3.99
CA PRO A 141 9.62 -10.43 4.02
C PRO A 141 8.70 -10.15 5.22
N GLU A 142 8.21 -11.21 5.83
CA GLU A 142 7.32 -11.16 6.99
C GLU A 142 7.92 -11.87 8.19
N LEU A 143 9.26 -11.99 8.26
CA LEU A 143 9.92 -12.59 9.43
C LEU A 143 9.36 -11.97 10.72
N PRO A 144 8.81 -12.79 11.65
CA PRO A 144 8.39 -12.34 12.96
C PRO A 144 9.49 -11.54 13.67
N VAL A 145 9.16 -10.33 14.10
CA VAL A 145 10.01 -9.53 14.99
C VAL A 145 9.25 -9.26 16.27
N ILE A 146 9.72 -9.82 17.37
CA ILE A 146 9.08 -9.65 18.66
C ILE A 146 10.05 -8.89 19.54
N PHE A 147 9.58 -7.77 20.12
CA PHE A 147 10.47 -6.91 20.87
C PHE A 147 9.85 -6.32 22.13
N GLY A 148 10.69 -6.06 23.13
CA GLY A 148 10.26 -5.42 24.38
C GLY A 148 10.19 -3.90 24.28
N ARG A 149 9.11 -3.31 24.79
CA ARG A 149 9.02 -1.86 25.03
C ARG A 149 10.12 -1.44 26.01
N ILE A 150 10.81 -0.32 25.79
CA ILE A 150 11.88 0.08 26.71
C ILE A 150 11.32 0.54 28.07
N SER A 151 12.10 0.29 29.13
CA SER A 151 11.78 0.73 30.49
C SER A 151 12.10 2.21 30.71
N ARG A 152 11.36 2.85 31.62
CA ARG A 152 11.70 4.18 32.15
C ARG A 152 12.85 4.06 33.15
N ILE A 153 14.09 4.12 32.66
CA ILE A 153 15.30 4.16 33.51
C ILE A 153 15.31 5.44 34.35
N ILE A 154 14.95 6.57 33.72
CA ILE A 154 14.75 7.85 34.39
C ILE A 154 13.26 8.20 34.27
N PRO A 155 12.50 8.22 35.38
CA PRO A 155 11.08 8.57 35.36
C PRO A 155 10.84 9.95 34.72
N GLN A 156 9.73 10.11 34.01
CA GLN A 156 9.23 11.40 33.48
C GLN A 156 10.14 12.09 32.44
N ARG A 157 11.13 11.39 31.89
CA ARG A 157 11.97 11.92 30.81
C ARG A 157 11.24 11.82 29.47
N GLU A 158 10.92 12.97 28.87
CA GLU A 158 10.23 13.08 27.57
C GLU A 158 10.88 12.21 26.47
N SER A 159 12.21 12.18 26.41
CA SER A 159 12.93 11.37 25.42
C SER A 159 12.71 9.87 25.56
N THR A 160 12.32 9.35 26.74
CA THR A 160 11.91 7.95 26.89
C THR A 160 10.57 7.71 26.23
N GLU A 161 9.58 8.57 26.48
CA GLU A 161 8.25 8.43 25.87
C GLU A 161 8.33 8.58 24.35
N ASN A 162 9.20 9.46 23.84
CA ASN A 162 9.42 9.59 22.39
C ASN A 162 9.93 8.27 21.77
N ILE A 163 10.85 7.55 22.44
CA ILE A 163 11.32 6.25 21.95
C ILE A 163 10.23 5.18 22.10
N ARG A 164 9.43 5.19 23.18
CA ARG A 164 8.30 4.25 23.34
C ARG A 164 7.21 4.48 22.30
N GLN A 165 6.90 5.73 21.96
CA GLN A 165 6.01 6.10 20.88
C GLN A 165 6.57 5.66 19.53
N ALA A 166 7.87 5.87 19.30
CA ALA A 166 8.54 5.37 18.10
C ALA A 166 8.52 3.83 18.00
N GLN A 167 8.68 3.12 19.12
CA GLN A 167 8.54 1.66 19.20
C GLN A 167 7.12 1.21 18.88
N GLN A 168 6.11 1.85 19.50
CA GLN A 168 4.70 1.57 19.21
C GLN A 168 4.37 1.84 17.74
N GLN A 169 4.82 2.98 17.20
CA GLN A 169 4.68 3.32 15.79
C GLN A 169 5.23 2.21 14.88
N VAL A 170 6.42 1.67 15.18
CA VAL A 170 7.01 0.59 14.37
C VAL A 170 6.18 -0.68 14.45
N ALA A 171 5.69 -1.06 15.63
CA ALA A 171 4.80 -2.20 15.80
C ALA A 171 3.46 -2.02 15.06
N ASP A 172 2.91 -0.79 15.05
CA ASP A 172 1.65 -0.46 14.39
C ASP A 172 1.79 -0.39 12.86
N GLU A 173 2.98 -0.03 12.36
CA GLU A 173 3.24 0.17 10.93
C GLU A 173 3.71 -1.11 10.24
N MET A 174 4.53 -1.94 10.88
CA MET A 174 5.18 -3.10 10.22
C MET A 174 4.42 -4.41 10.45
N ALA A 175 4.17 -5.18 9.38
CA ALA A 175 3.58 -6.53 9.47
C ALA A 175 4.46 -7.46 10.31
N ASN A 176 3.89 -8.42 11.05
CA ASN A 176 4.63 -9.38 11.90
C ASN A 176 5.64 -8.76 12.87
N VAL A 177 5.39 -7.53 13.33
CA VAL A 177 6.18 -6.88 14.36
C VAL A 177 5.34 -6.69 15.61
N ILE A 178 5.69 -7.37 16.69
CA ILE A 178 4.94 -7.32 17.95
C ILE A 178 5.79 -6.66 19.02
N MET A 179 5.25 -5.61 19.64
CA MET A 179 5.79 -5.07 20.86
C MET A 179 5.15 -5.72 22.08
N VAL A 180 5.97 -6.25 22.98
CA VAL A 180 5.57 -6.71 24.31
C VAL A 180 5.67 -5.55 25.29
N ASP A 181 4.60 -5.27 26.04
CA ASP A 181 4.69 -4.32 27.15
C ASP A 181 5.47 -4.95 28.31
N THR A 182 6.39 -4.16 28.85
CA THR A 182 7.32 -4.59 29.91
C THR A 182 7.17 -3.79 31.18
N ASP A 183 6.19 -2.88 31.29
CA ASP A 183 6.08 -1.98 32.44
C ASP A 183 5.82 -2.70 33.76
N SER A 184 5.17 -3.86 33.73
CA SER A 184 4.93 -4.71 34.89
C SER A 184 6.11 -5.61 35.27
N LEU A 185 7.15 -5.70 34.43
CA LEU A 185 8.25 -6.63 34.66
C LEU A 185 9.19 -6.11 35.76
N GLU A 186 9.59 -7.02 36.65
CA GLU A 186 10.45 -6.69 37.78
C GLU A 186 11.85 -6.24 37.34
N ARG A 187 12.32 -5.14 37.92
CA ARG A 187 13.65 -4.56 37.67
C ARG A 187 14.46 -4.55 38.94
N LYS A 188 15.78 -4.72 38.81
CA LYS A 188 16.69 -4.65 39.95
C LYS A 188 17.14 -3.19 40.20
N PRO A 189 17.16 -2.73 41.46
CA PRO A 189 17.75 -1.43 41.81
C PRO A 189 19.27 -1.48 41.68
N GLU A 190 19.83 -0.47 41.01
CA GLU A 190 21.26 -0.32 40.80
C GLU A 190 21.73 1.03 41.32
N GLU A 191 22.57 1.02 42.35
CA GLU A 191 23.18 2.23 42.89
C GLU A 191 24.35 2.68 42.02
N ILE A 192 24.27 3.89 41.49
CA ILE A 192 25.37 4.54 40.78
C ILE A 192 25.68 5.90 41.40
N THR A 193 26.91 6.40 41.20
CA THR A 193 27.25 7.77 41.59
C THR A 193 27.12 8.71 40.39
N VAL A 194 26.21 9.69 40.47
CA VAL A 194 26.06 10.75 39.47
C VAL A 194 26.41 12.08 40.14
N ASN A 195 27.41 12.79 39.62
CA ASN A 195 27.89 14.07 40.17
C ASN A 195 28.19 14.01 41.68
N GLY A 196 28.77 12.90 42.16
CA GLY A 196 29.11 12.70 43.57
C GLY A 196 27.95 12.28 44.49
N LYS A 197 26.74 12.05 43.95
CA LYS A 197 25.57 11.59 44.73
C LYS A 197 25.19 10.15 44.37
N PRO A 198 24.90 9.28 45.36
CA PRO A 198 24.25 7.99 45.11
C PRO A 198 22.91 8.20 44.40
N THR A 199 22.63 7.38 43.40
CA THR A 199 21.43 7.43 42.57
C THR A 199 21.05 6.00 42.22
N THR A 200 19.87 5.57 42.67
CA THR A 200 19.29 4.29 42.27
C THR A 200 18.70 4.39 40.86
N LEU A 201 19.13 3.52 39.95
CA LEU A 201 18.53 3.33 38.64
C LEU A 201 17.83 1.97 38.55
N LEU A 202 16.76 1.91 37.76
CA LEU A 202 16.10 0.66 37.37
C LEU A 202 16.40 0.37 35.89
N ALA A 203 17.68 0.17 35.59
CA ALA A 203 18.16 0.02 34.21
C ALA A 203 18.00 -1.40 33.65
N HIS A 204 18.04 -2.42 34.52
CA HIS A 204 18.03 -3.82 34.12
C HIS A 204 16.92 -4.61 34.84
N TYR A 205 16.43 -5.66 34.17
CA TYR A 205 15.49 -6.61 34.77
C TYR A 205 16.17 -7.46 35.84
N SER A 206 15.41 -7.83 36.88
CA SER A 206 15.80 -8.87 37.84
C SER A 206 15.84 -10.24 37.16
N SER A 207 16.27 -11.29 37.88
CA SER A 207 16.16 -12.67 37.38
C SER A 207 14.73 -13.02 36.98
N ARG A 208 13.74 -12.65 37.82
CA ARG A 208 12.32 -12.85 37.51
C ARG A 208 11.90 -12.05 36.28
N GLY A 209 12.27 -10.76 36.20
CA GLY A 209 11.95 -9.93 35.04
C GLY A 209 12.56 -10.44 33.73
N GLN A 210 13.75 -11.06 33.75
CA GLN A 210 14.35 -11.71 32.58
C GLN A 210 13.56 -12.95 32.13
N ILE A 211 13.10 -13.77 33.09
CA ILE A 211 12.23 -14.92 32.81
C ILE A 211 10.92 -14.44 32.18
N ASP A 212 10.22 -13.51 32.85
CA ASP A 212 8.93 -13.00 32.39
C ASP A 212 9.03 -12.33 31.01
N LEU A 213 10.11 -11.56 30.77
CA LEU A 213 10.39 -10.98 29.46
C LEU A 213 10.53 -12.06 28.38
N GLY A 214 11.33 -13.09 28.63
CA GLY A 214 11.54 -14.17 27.66
C GLY A 214 10.24 -14.96 27.41
N THR A 215 9.47 -15.25 28.45
CA THR A 215 8.16 -15.90 28.34
C THR A 215 7.20 -15.06 27.49
N HIS A 216 7.06 -13.76 27.77
CA HIS A 216 6.16 -12.90 27.01
C HIS A 216 6.58 -12.76 25.54
N LEU A 217 7.88 -12.67 25.26
CA LEU A 217 8.40 -12.63 23.89
C LEU A 217 8.09 -13.94 23.14
N ALA A 218 8.34 -15.09 23.76
CA ALA A 218 8.07 -16.38 23.14
C ALA A 218 6.56 -16.61 22.91
N GLN A 219 5.72 -16.30 23.88
CA GLN A 219 4.26 -16.40 23.74
C GLN A 219 3.72 -15.49 22.65
N ALA A 220 4.25 -14.27 22.51
CA ALA A 220 3.89 -13.38 21.41
C ALA A 220 4.27 -13.97 20.05
N TYR A 221 5.45 -14.60 19.94
CA TYR A 221 5.85 -15.33 18.74
C TYR A 221 4.94 -16.52 18.46
N LEU A 222 4.64 -17.37 19.45
CA LEU A 222 3.80 -18.56 19.29
C LEU A 222 2.37 -18.20 18.89
N LYS A 223 1.82 -17.12 19.45
CA LYS A 223 0.51 -16.58 19.06
C LYS A 223 0.51 -16.11 17.60
N LEU A 224 1.61 -15.50 17.16
CA LEU A 224 1.76 -15.07 15.77
C LEU A 224 1.90 -16.29 14.83
N ALA A 225 2.74 -17.26 15.19
CA ALA A 225 3.00 -18.47 14.40
C ALA A 225 1.77 -19.39 14.29
N SER A 226 1.00 -19.58 15.37
CA SER A 226 -0.22 -20.39 15.36
C SER A 226 -1.36 -19.79 14.52
N ALA A 227 -1.32 -18.49 14.25
CA ALA A 227 -2.28 -17.85 13.35
C ALA A 227 -2.00 -18.17 11.86
N THR A 228 -0.79 -18.61 11.48
CA THR A 228 -0.34 -18.69 10.07
C THR A 228 -0.89 -19.86 9.23
N VAL A 229 -1.77 -20.72 9.76
CA VAL A 229 -2.34 -21.86 9.00
C VAL A 229 -3.48 -21.44 8.04
N ASP A 230 -3.96 -20.19 8.09
CA ASP A 230 -4.78 -19.55 7.05
C ASP A 230 -4.42 -18.05 7.02
N ASP A 231 -3.64 -17.59 6.03
CA ASP A 231 -2.90 -16.30 6.01
C ASP A 231 -3.60 -15.08 6.67
N PRO A 232 -3.25 -14.73 7.93
CA PRO A 232 -3.81 -13.59 8.66
C PRO A 232 -3.11 -12.26 8.38
N GLN A 233 -1.95 -12.24 7.73
CA GLN A 233 -1.21 -11.00 7.46
C GLN A 233 -1.84 -10.22 6.32
N SER A 234 -2.27 -10.93 5.28
CA SER A 234 -3.20 -10.41 4.29
C SER A 234 -4.44 -9.86 4.96
N HIS A 235 -5.05 -10.57 5.91
CA HIS A 235 -6.18 -10.01 6.65
C HIS A 235 -5.81 -8.78 7.49
N SER A 236 -4.63 -8.68 8.12
CA SER A 236 -4.28 -7.55 8.99
C SER A 236 -3.97 -6.26 8.21
N LEU A 237 -3.21 -6.34 7.12
CA LEU A 237 -2.90 -5.18 6.28
C LEU A 237 -4.14 -4.77 5.47
N VAL A 238 -4.90 -5.73 4.94
CA VAL A 238 -6.20 -5.46 4.30
C VAL A 238 -7.14 -4.73 5.25
N LYS A 239 -7.33 -5.25 6.48
CA LYS A 239 -8.16 -4.60 7.50
C LYS A 239 -7.68 -3.17 7.82
N ARG A 240 -6.36 -2.97 7.95
CA ARG A 240 -5.76 -1.66 8.26
C ARG A 240 -5.88 -0.66 7.12
N LEU A 241 -5.70 -1.12 5.89
CA LEU A 241 -5.77 -0.27 4.70
C LEU A 241 -7.21 0.06 4.34
N LEU A 242 -8.13 -0.90 4.44
CA LEU A 242 -9.55 -0.66 4.22
C LEU A 242 -10.20 0.13 5.35
N LYS A 243 -9.84 -0.13 6.63
CA LYS A 243 -10.56 0.32 7.84
C LYS A 243 -12.07 0.37 7.59
N ALA A 244 -12.58 -0.74 7.08
CA ALA A 244 -13.99 -0.88 6.78
C ALA A 244 -14.74 -0.78 8.12
N GLU A 245 -15.72 0.13 8.21
CA GLU A 245 -16.66 0.17 9.33
C GLU A 245 -17.32 -1.23 9.52
N PRO A 246 -17.75 -1.62 10.74
CA PRO A 246 -18.41 -2.91 10.97
C PRO A 246 -19.64 -3.17 10.07
N ASN A 247 -20.25 -2.11 9.54
CA ASN A 247 -21.38 -2.14 8.59
C ASN A 247 -20.98 -1.76 7.15
N ALA A 248 -19.68 -1.65 6.84
CA ALA A 248 -19.15 -1.15 5.57
C ALA A 248 -19.42 -2.04 4.34
N GLN A 249 -19.97 -3.23 4.54
CA GLN A 249 -20.66 -3.98 3.48
C GLN A 249 -22.15 -3.62 3.54
N ALA A 250 -22.50 -2.36 3.26
CA ALA A 250 -23.86 -1.89 3.45
C ALA A 250 -24.82 -2.35 2.34
N CYS A 251 -25.98 -2.86 2.78
CA CYS A 251 -27.25 -2.96 2.05
C CYS A 251 -27.42 -4.00 0.94
N CYS A 252 -26.72 -5.13 0.96
CA CYS A 252 -27.09 -6.27 0.11
C CYS A 252 -27.96 -7.25 0.91
N GLU A 253 -29.17 -7.58 0.44
CA GLU A 253 -29.92 -8.73 0.95
C GLU A 253 -29.13 -10.05 0.76
N ASN A 254 -28.14 -10.04 -0.15
CA ASN A 254 -27.25 -11.17 -0.47
C ASN A 254 -25.76 -10.79 -0.38
N ALA A 255 -25.27 -10.47 0.83
CA ALA A 255 -23.86 -10.16 1.09
C ALA A 255 -22.87 -11.21 0.54
N ALA A 256 -23.29 -12.48 0.39
CA ALA A 256 -22.47 -13.57 -0.15
C ALA A 256 -22.05 -13.39 -1.63
N GLN A 257 -22.68 -12.48 -2.38
CA GLN A 257 -22.35 -12.21 -3.80
C GLN A 257 -21.46 -10.98 -3.99
N PHE A 258 -21.08 -10.31 -2.90
CA PHE A 258 -20.25 -9.12 -2.91
C PHE A 258 -18.91 -9.43 -2.26
N GLU A 259 -17.82 -9.06 -2.93
CA GLU A 259 -16.47 -9.37 -2.46
C GLU A 259 -15.58 -8.13 -2.56
N ILE A 260 -14.85 -7.80 -1.49
CA ILE A 260 -13.71 -6.89 -1.55
C ILE A 260 -12.45 -7.71 -1.28
N ALA A 261 -11.55 -7.74 -2.25
CA ALA A 261 -10.31 -8.51 -2.21
C ALA A 261 -9.10 -7.64 -2.56
N PRO A 262 -7.92 -7.92 -1.99
CA PRO A 262 -6.69 -7.24 -2.39
C PRO A 262 -6.31 -7.60 -3.84
N VAL A 263 -5.69 -6.63 -4.52
CA VAL A 263 -5.14 -6.78 -5.88
C VAL A 263 -3.63 -6.68 -5.86
N ASN A 264 -3.11 -5.61 -5.23
CA ASN A 264 -1.70 -5.44 -4.97
C ASN A 264 -1.53 -4.58 -3.71
N LEU A 265 -0.68 -5.01 -2.79
CA LEU A 265 -0.48 -4.38 -1.50
C LEU A 265 1.01 -4.11 -1.27
N PRO A 266 1.36 -3.02 -0.57
CA PRO A 266 2.74 -2.61 -0.34
C PRO A 266 3.36 -3.41 0.81
N TYR A 267 3.44 -4.73 0.68
CA TYR A 267 4.14 -5.57 1.67
C TYR A 267 5.65 -5.30 1.66
N ASN A 268 6.22 -5.16 0.46
CA ASN A 268 7.64 -4.93 0.21
C ASN A 268 7.86 -3.79 -0.79
N PRO A 269 7.48 -2.55 -0.44
CA PRO A 269 7.67 -1.41 -1.34
C PRO A 269 9.17 -1.18 -1.55
N GLN A 270 9.55 -0.85 -2.78
CA GLN A 270 10.90 -0.41 -3.07
C GLN A 270 11.07 1.05 -2.63
N GLY A 271 12.08 1.31 -1.79
CA GLY A 271 12.30 2.64 -1.21
C GLY A 271 11.10 3.13 -0.40
N ASP A 272 10.73 4.40 -0.58
CA ASP A 272 9.58 4.98 0.10
C ASP A 272 8.26 4.81 -0.70
N ASN A 273 8.22 3.98 -1.76
CA ASN A 273 7.09 3.89 -2.70
C ASN A 273 5.95 2.98 -2.23
N ASP A 274 5.39 3.21 -1.04
CA ASP A 274 4.39 2.38 -0.39
C ASP A 274 2.93 2.85 -0.59
N HIS A 275 2.72 3.90 -1.39
CA HIS A 275 1.41 4.39 -1.73
C HIS A 275 0.98 3.91 -3.12
N TYR A 276 0.18 2.83 -3.14
CA TYR A 276 -0.42 2.34 -4.37
C TYR A 276 -1.77 3.00 -4.59
N GLY A 277 -1.93 3.70 -5.71
CA GLY A 277 -3.10 4.52 -5.98
C GLY A 277 -3.46 4.57 -7.46
N TRP A 278 -4.62 5.17 -7.76
CA TRP A 278 -5.07 5.36 -9.15
C TRP A 278 -5.12 4.06 -9.99
N PRO A 279 -5.81 3.00 -9.51
CA PRO A 279 -5.98 1.79 -10.28
C PRO A 279 -7.01 1.99 -11.39
N VAL A 280 -6.66 1.61 -12.61
CA VAL A 280 -7.57 1.50 -13.76
C VAL A 280 -7.40 0.12 -14.38
N ALA A 281 -8.46 -0.42 -14.99
CA ALA A 281 -8.43 -1.78 -15.50
C ALA A 281 -9.09 -1.96 -16.85
N THR A 282 -8.70 -3.04 -17.52
CA THR A 282 -9.39 -3.58 -18.69
C THR A 282 -9.39 -5.11 -18.62
N LYS A 283 -10.11 -5.74 -19.56
CA LYS A 283 -10.14 -7.19 -19.73
C LYS A 283 -9.84 -7.54 -21.17
N SER A 284 -8.87 -8.43 -21.38
CA SER A 284 -8.61 -9.06 -22.67
C SER A 284 -8.69 -10.57 -22.52
N GLY A 285 -9.50 -11.23 -23.35
CA GLY A 285 -9.84 -12.64 -23.15
C GLY A 285 -10.45 -12.88 -21.77
N ASP A 286 -9.85 -13.81 -21.01
CA ASP A 286 -10.18 -14.07 -19.61
C ASP A 286 -9.26 -13.32 -18.63
N SER A 287 -8.28 -12.57 -19.14
CA SER A 287 -7.31 -11.83 -18.33
C SER A 287 -7.85 -10.47 -17.88
N LEU A 288 -7.87 -10.24 -16.56
CA LEU A 288 -7.99 -8.90 -15.97
C LEU A 288 -6.61 -8.25 -15.92
N ILE A 289 -6.48 -7.04 -16.45
CA ILE A 289 -5.25 -6.25 -16.42
C ILE A 289 -5.53 -4.99 -15.62
N VAL A 290 -4.82 -4.80 -14.51
CA VAL A 290 -4.95 -3.64 -13.63
C VAL A 290 -3.65 -2.86 -13.65
N VAL A 291 -3.76 -1.55 -13.86
CA VAL A 291 -2.64 -0.60 -13.87
C VAL A 291 -2.82 0.37 -12.72
N HIS A 292 -1.83 0.50 -11.85
CA HIS A 292 -1.85 1.42 -10.72
C HIS A 292 -0.49 2.13 -10.53
N ARG A 293 -0.41 3.08 -9.62
CA ARG A 293 0.83 3.79 -9.26
C ARG A 293 1.56 3.10 -8.12
N ALA A 294 2.86 3.30 -8.00
CA ALA A 294 3.65 3.03 -6.81
C ALA A 294 4.57 4.23 -6.54
N MET A 295 4.18 5.07 -5.59
CA MET A 295 4.85 6.35 -5.30
C MET A 295 4.92 6.59 -3.79
N PRO A 296 5.63 7.64 -3.32
CA PRO A 296 5.76 7.88 -1.89
C PRO A 296 4.50 8.35 -1.17
N GLY A 297 3.51 8.88 -1.88
CA GLY A 297 2.26 9.36 -1.28
C GLY A 297 1.63 10.58 -1.95
N HIS A 298 0.39 10.89 -1.61
CA HIS A 298 -0.27 12.12 -2.04
C HIS A 298 0.17 13.36 -1.25
N ASN A 299 0.49 13.23 0.04
CA ASN A 299 0.91 14.34 0.90
C ASN A 299 2.42 14.35 1.12
N VAL A 300 3.16 15.21 0.41
CA VAL A 300 4.63 15.32 0.49
C VAL A 300 5.18 15.68 1.86
N ASN A 301 4.36 16.24 2.75
CA ASN A 301 4.81 16.64 4.09
C ASN A 301 4.95 15.43 5.02
N VAL A 302 4.27 14.33 4.71
CA VAL A 302 4.27 13.09 5.50
C VAL A 302 4.75 11.88 4.69
N ALA A 303 4.74 11.98 3.36
CA ALA A 303 5.30 10.98 2.45
C ALA A 303 6.82 10.98 2.49
N GLY A 304 7.40 9.85 2.08
CA GLY A 304 8.84 9.74 1.84
C GLY A 304 9.30 10.42 0.55
N LYS A 305 10.48 10.02 0.06
CA LYS A 305 11.13 10.59 -1.12
C LYS A 305 10.93 9.70 -2.33
N ALA A 306 10.77 10.34 -3.49
CA ALA A 306 10.81 9.62 -4.74
C ALA A 306 12.25 9.22 -5.08
N ASP A 307 12.39 8.10 -5.79
CA ASP A 307 13.66 7.49 -6.17
C ASP A 307 13.55 6.81 -7.56
N ALA A 308 14.46 5.88 -7.87
CA ALA A 308 14.48 5.17 -9.15
C ALA A 308 13.29 4.23 -9.35
N ASP A 309 12.72 3.77 -8.26
CA ASP A 309 11.67 2.78 -8.23
C ASP A 309 10.28 3.42 -8.17
N THR A 310 10.22 4.75 -7.93
CA THR A 310 9.00 5.53 -8.11
C THR A 310 8.49 5.39 -9.54
N THR A 311 7.32 4.76 -9.69
CA THR A 311 6.67 4.54 -10.96
C THR A 311 5.19 4.89 -10.87
N TYR A 312 4.66 5.46 -11.94
CA TYR A 312 3.25 5.84 -12.01
C TYR A 312 2.41 4.81 -12.76
N SER A 313 3.01 3.67 -13.12
CA SER A 313 2.37 2.60 -13.89
C SER A 313 3.00 1.24 -13.59
N VAL A 314 2.41 0.54 -12.64
CA VAL A 314 2.63 -0.87 -12.29
C VAL A 314 1.46 -1.68 -12.80
N ILE A 315 1.75 -2.82 -13.42
CA ILE A 315 0.76 -3.73 -13.97
C ILE A 315 0.71 -5.00 -13.15
N VAL A 316 -0.50 -5.43 -12.80
CA VAL A 316 -0.78 -6.78 -12.31
C VAL A 316 -1.87 -7.40 -13.16
N ARG A 317 -1.78 -8.71 -13.38
CA ARG A 317 -2.72 -9.47 -14.21
C ARG A 317 -3.30 -10.63 -13.42
N SER A 318 -4.58 -10.92 -13.66
CA SER A 318 -5.24 -12.13 -13.18
C SER A 318 -5.89 -12.87 -14.34
N THR A 319 -5.81 -14.20 -14.33
CA THR A 319 -6.42 -15.09 -15.36
C THR A 319 -7.51 -15.99 -14.78
N ASP A 320 -7.80 -15.87 -13.49
CA ASP A 320 -8.76 -16.69 -12.75
C ASP A 320 -9.90 -15.85 -12.17
N GLY A 321 -10.21 -14.74 -12.85
CA GLY A 321 -11.28 -13.83 -12.45
C GLY A 321 -10.94 -13.03 -11.19
N GLY A 322 -9.67 -12.69 -10.97
CA GLY A 322 -9.20 -11.83 -9.89
C GLY A 322 -8.92 -12.53 -8.56
N LYS A 323 -8.81 -13.86 -8.54
CA LYS A 323 -8.50 -14.64 -7.32
C LYS A 323 -7.00 -14.65 -7.03
N LYS A 324 -6.18 -14.73 -8.08
CA LYS A 324 -4.72 -14.59 -8.00
C LYS A 324 -4.22 -13.53 -8.96
N TRP A 325 -3.18 -12.82 -8.53
CA TRP A 325 -2.54 -11.76 -9.28
C TRP A 325 -1.08 -12.12 -9.57
N SER A 326 -0.60 -11.73 -10.75
CA SER A 326 0.79 -11.88 -11.13
C SER A 326 1.69 -11.02 -10.25
N THR A 327 2.99 -11.33 -10.24
CA THR A 327 4.00 -10.41 -9.73
C THR A 327 3.85 -9.04 -10.41
N PRO A 328 3.94 -7.93 -9.65
CA PRO A 328 3.84 -6.59 -10.21
C PRO A 328 4.93 -6.32 -11.26
N TYR A 329 4.52 -5.78 -12.41
CA TYR A 329 5.40 -5.42 -13.52
C TYR A 329 5.44 -3.90 -13.70
N ASP A 330 6.59 -3.28 -13.52
CA ASP A 330 6.80 -1.87 -13.84
C ASP A 330 6.88 -1.69 -15.37
N ILE A 331 5.97 -0.92 -15.96
CA ILE A 331 5.89 -0.75 -17.41
C ILE A 331 7.20 -0.22 -18.01
N ARG A 332 7.97 0.54 -17.21
CA ARG A 332 9.25 1.13 -17.62
C ARG A 332 10.30 0.07 -17.98
N ASN A 333 10.11 -1.19 -17.59
CA ASN A 333 11.05 -2.27 -17.88
C ASN A 333 11.12 -2.65 -19.37
N CYS A 334 10.09 -2.32 -20.17
CA CYS A 334 10.14 -2.49 -21.62
C CYS A 334 10.71 -1.27 -22.37
N MET A 335 11.03 -0.19 -21.65
CA MET A 335 11.55 1.05 -22.27
C MET A 335 13.06 0.99 -22.45
N GLN A 336 13.54 1.64 -23.52
CA GLN A 336 14.96 1.95 -23.63
C GLN A 336 15.36 2.98 -22.55
N ALA A 337 16.58 2.90 -22.04
CA ALA A 337 17.05 3.78 -20.96
C ALA A 337 16.95 5.28 -21.30
N ALA A 338 17.18 5.64 -22.57
CA ALA A 338 17.08 7.02 -23.06
C ALA A 338 15.64 7.57 -23.02
N ASP A 339 14.64 6.71 -23.23
CA ASP A 339 13.23 7.07 -23.14
C ASP A 339 12.72 7.03 -21.70
N ARG A 340 13.13 6.01 -20.93
CA ARG A 340 12.74 5.81 -19.52
C ARG A 340 13.10 7.01 -18.65
N ASN A 341 14.31 7.53 -18.81
CA ASN A 341 14.85 8.62 -17.99
C ASN A 341 14.87 9.97 -18.73
N ARG A 342 14.06 10.12 -19.78
CA ARG A 342 14.01 11.33 -20.60
C ARG A 342 13.63 12.55 -19.75
N GLY A 343 14.59 13.46 -19.55
CA GLY A 343 14.43 14.64 -18.69
C GLY A 343 14.49 14.34 -17.19
N GLY A 344 14.91 13.15 -16.79
CA GLY A 344 15.01 12.71 -15.40
C GLY A 344 14.03 11.58 -15.04
N MET A 345 14.20 11.02 -13.84
CA MET A 345 13.48 9.81 -13.39
C MET A 345 12.00 10.06 -13.06
N ILE A 346 11.65 11.29 -12.69
CA ILE A 346 10.27 11.69 -12.37
C ILE A 346 9.58 12.22 -13.63
N PRO A 347 8.39 11.70 -13.99
CA PRO A 347 7.61 12.19 -15.13
C PRO A 347 7.31 13.68 -15.06
N LEU A 348 7.24 14.30 -16.23
CA LEU A 348 7.04 15.75 -16.40
C LEU A 348 5.89 16.27 -15.52
N SER A 349 4.75 15.58 -15.53
CA SER A 349 3.55 15.99 -14.80
C SER A 349 3.63 15.85 -13.26
N HIS A 350 4.66 15.18 -12.72
CA HIS A 350 4.85 14.99 -11.27
C HIS A 350 6.10 15.71 -10.69
N ARG A 351 6.94 16.32 -11.53
CA ARG A 351 8.15 17.05 -11.08
C ARG A 351 7.84 18.16 -10.10
N TYR A 352 6.72 18.85 -10.27
CA TYR A 352 6.26 19.90 -9.36
C TYR A 352 6.21 19.49 -7.88
N LYS A 353 6.03 18.18 -7.65
CA LYS A 353 5.84 17.57 -6.34
C LYS A 353 7.10 16.87 -5.83
N PHE A 354 7.68 16.00 -6.67
CA PHE A 354 8.76 15.09 -6.24
C PHE A 354 10.14 15.41 -6.84
N GLY A 355 10.22 16.42 -7.71
CA GLY A 355 11.48 16.90 -8.27
C GLY A 355 11.41 18.36 -8.70
N PRO A 356 11.00 19.31 -7.82
CA PRO A 356 10.69 20.68 -8.22
C PRO A 356 11.89 21.48 -8.74
N LYS A 357 13.11 21.01 -8.45
CA LYS A 357 14.37 21.58 -8.97
C LYS A 357 14.68 21.13 -10.40
N ASN A 358 14.03 20.06 -10.89
CA ASN A 358 14.22 19.58 -12.25
C ASN A 358 13.32 20.38 -13.19
N LEU A 359 13.93 21.30 -13.94
CA LEU A 359 13.27 22.18 -14.88
C LEU A 359 13.35 21.68 -16.34
N SER A 360 13.83 20.46 -16.55
CA SER A 360 13.90 19.89 -17.90
C SER A 360 12.49 19.85 -18.51
N PRO A 361 12.31 20.27 -19.78
CA PRO A 361 11.03 20.14 -20.47
C PRO A 361 10.83 18.73 -21.06
N LEU A 362 11.86 17.88 -21.05
CA LEU A 362 11.85 16.57 -21.69
C LEU A 362 10.99 15.57 -20.91
N GLY A 363 10.21 14.74 -21.61
CA GLY A 363 9.34 13.70 -21.04
C GLY A 363 8.02 13.54 -21.82
N TYR A 364 7.08 12.79 -21.28
CA TYR A 364 5.77 12.59 -21.90
C TYR A 364 4.75 13.58 -21.31
N LYS A 365 3.99 14.24 -22.17
CA LYS A 365 2.97 15.24 -21.79
C LYS A 365 1.65 14.60 -21.39
N VAL A 366 1.72 13.57 -20.55
CA VAL A 366 0.57 12.81 -20.04
C VAL A 366 0.57 12.83 -18.52
N HIS A 367 -0.63 12.86 -17.96
CA HIS A 367 -0.88 12.63 -16.55
C HIS A 367 -2.00 11.59 -16.40
N LEU A 368 -1.84 10.68 -15.43
CA LEU A 368 -2.78 9.57 -15.13
C LEU A 368 -2.61 8.39 -16.09
N ASN A 369 -3.36 7.32 -15.79
CA ASN A 369 -3.36 6.07 -16.56
C ASN A 369 -4.72 5.93 -17.26
N ALA A 370 -4.69 5.57 -18.54
CA ALA A 370 -5.84 5.12 -19.30
C ALA A 370 -5.52 3.75 -19.90
N VAL A 371 -6.44 2.80 -19.81
CA VAL A 371 -6.25 1.46 -20.36
C VAL A 371 -7.49 1.00 -21.11
N GLY A 372 -7.30 0.25 -22.20
CA GLY A 372 -8.39 -0.34 -22.95
C GLY A 372 -7.94 -1.53 -23.78
N THR A 373 -8.91 -2.38 -24.11
CA THR A 373 -8.70 -3.56 -24.95
C THR A 373 -9.29 -3.29 -26.32
N THR A 374 -8.51 -3.57 -27.35
CA THR A 374 -8.91 -3.44 -28.75
C THR A 374 -9.70 -4.67 -29.19
N ARG A 375 -10.43 -4.56 -30.29
CA ARG A 375 -11.30 -5.62 -30.81
C ARG A 375 -10.53 -6.88 -31.26
N ASP A 376 -9.26 -6.74 -31.61
CA ASP A 376 -8.33 -7.85 -31.88
C ASP A 376 -7.71 -8.45 -30.60
N GLY A 377 -8.07 -7.94 -29.41
CA GLY A 377 -7.62 -8.46 -28.12
C GLY A 377 -6.32 -7.85 -27.60
N ALA A 378 -5.68 -6.94 -28.34
CA ALA A 378 -4.54 -6.21 -27.82
C ALA A 378 -4.95 -5.23 -26.70
N VAL A 379 -4.02 -4.93 -25.80
CA VAL A 379 -4.21 -3.99 -24.70
C VAL A 379 -3.38 -2.74 -24.96
N ILE A 380 -4.00 -1.58 -24.85
CA ILE A 380 -3.33 -0.28 -24.97
C ILE A 380 -3.34 0.40 -23.60
N LEU A 381 -2.18 0.91 -23.19
CA LEU A 381 -1.98 1.71 -22.00
C LEU A 381 -1.41 3.07 -22.40
N VAL A 382 -2.08 4.15 -21.99
CA VAL A 382 -1.55 5.52 -22.07
C VAL A 382 -1.28 5.97 -20.64
N CYS A 383 -0.05 6.38 -20.34
CA CYS A 383 0.32 6.80 -18.99
C CYS A 383 1.39 7.89 -18.96
N ASN A 384 1.80 8.28 -17.75
CA ASN A 384 2.87 9.25 -17.48
C ASN A 384 4.21 8.94 -18.19
N HIS A 385 4.40 7.73 -18.71
CA HIS A 385 5.60 7.26 -19.41
C HIS A 385 5.43 7.11 -20.93
N GLY A 386 4.29 7.55 -21.50
CA GLY A 386 4.00 7.42 -22.92
C GLY A 386 2.89 6.42 -23.20
N VAL A 387 2.96 5.75 -24.36
CA VAL A 387 1.95 4.77 -24.79
C VAL A 387 2.60 3.39 -24.93
N PHE A 388 1.87 2.36 -24.55
CA PHE A 388 2.31 0.98 -24.55
C PHE A 388 1.25 0.08 -25.12
N ARG A 389 1.69 -0.99 -25.78
CA ARG A 389 0.81 -2.02 -26.32
C ARG A 389 1.24 -3.40 -25.83
N SER A 390 0.27 -4.26 -25.58
CA SER A 390 0.46 -5.68 -25.37
C SER A 390 -0.42 -6.44 -26.35
N ASP A 391 0.16 -7.38 -27.09
CA ASP A 391 -0.55 -8.23 -28.05
C ASP A 391 -0.85 -9.63 -27.47
N ASP A 392 -0.59 -9.83 -26.16
CA ASP A 392 -0.64 -11.12 -25.48
C ASP A 392 -1.35 -11.04 -24.10
N GLU A 393 -2.43 -10.28 -24.06
CA GLU A 393 -3.29 -10.11 -22.87
C GLU A 393 -2.56 -9.53 -21.64
N GLY A 394 -1.62 -8.61 -21.88
CA GLY A 394 -0.86 -7.93 -20.83
C GLY A 394 0.29 -8.75 -20.24
N LYS A 395 0.74 -9.83 -20.91
CA LYS A 395 1.91 -10.63 -20.47
C LYS A 395 3.22 -9.93 -20.79
N SER A 396 3.35 -9.38 -21.98
CA SER A 396 4.48 -8.58 -22.43
C SER A 396 4.02 -7.25 -23.02
N TRP A 397 4.92 -6.26 -23.03
CA TRP A 397 4.61 -4.90 -23.42
C TRP A 397 5.68 -4.33 -24.35
N ARG A 398 5.23 -3.56 -25.35
CA ARG A 398 6.07 -2.76 -26.24
C ARG A 398 5.77 -1.28 -26.04
N HIS A 399 6.81 -0.45 -26.06
CA HIS A 399 6.71 0.99 -25.90
C HIS A 399 6.54 1.70 -27.26
N LEU A 400 5.48 2.51 -27.39
CA LEU A 400 5.18 3.33 -28.58
C LEU A 400 5.83 4.70 -28.40
N LYS A 401 7.14 4.73 -28.59
CA LYS A 401 8.08 5.73 -28.03
C LYS A 401 7.83 7.20 -28.37
N THR A 402 7.08 7.52 -29.42
CA THR A 402 6.87 8.91 -29.88
C THR A 402 5.53 9.49 -29.42
N ALA A 403 4.54 8.65 -29.12
CA ALA A 403 3.21 9.12 -28.76
C ALA A 403 3.26 9.94 -27.45
N PHE A 404 2.67 11.14 -27.49
CA PHE A 404 2.66 12.13 -26.39
C PHE A 404 4.03 12.62 -25.89
N ARG A 405 5.14 12.28 -26.56
CA ARG A 405 6.47 12.77 -26.18
C ARG A 405 6.57 14.28 -26.42
N GLU A 406 7.34 15.01 -25.61
CA GLU A 406 7.32 16.48 -25.62
C GLU A 406 7.65 17.11 -26.97
N ASP A 407 8.44 16.43 -27.80
CA ASP A 407 8.90 16.83 -29.14
C ASP A 407 7.95 16.35 -30.27
N HIS A 408 6.95 15.52 -29.95
CA HIS A 408 5.93 15.00 -30.88
C HIS A 408 4.50 15.39 -30.44
N HIS A 409 4.37 16.13 -29.35
CA HIS A 409 3.11 16.57 -28.78
C HIS A 409 3.13 18.08 -28.51
N SER A 410 2.44 18.83 -29.37
CA SER A 410 2.24 20.26 -29.16
C SER A 410 1.20 20.51 -28.06
N GLY A 411 1.34 21.63 -27.35
CA GLY A 411 0.37 22.03 -26.33
C GLY A 411 0.69 21.56 -24.90
N PRO A 412 -0.28 21.76 -23.98
CA PRO A 412 -0.18 21.46 -22.55
C PRO A 412 -0.22 19.95 -22.25
N ILE A 413 -0.07 19.61 -20.98
CA ILE A 413 -0.17 18.21 -20.51
C ILE A 413 -1.65 17.78 -20.55
N VAL A 414 -1.91 16.60 -21.11
CA VAL A 414 -3.23 15.97 -21.06
C VAL A 414 -3.35 15.13 -19.79
N TYR A 415 -4.44 15.34 -19.06
CA TYR A 415 -4.89 14.52 -17.95
C TYR A 415 -5.95 13.58 -18.50
N VAL A 416 -5.60 12.30 -18.60
CA VAL A 416 -6.43 11.31 -19.29
C VAL A 416 -7.50 10.74 -18.36
N GLY A 417 -8.66 10.42 -18.94
CA GLY A 417 -9.66 9.56 -18.32
C GLY A 417 -9.19 8.10 -18.23
N PRO A 418 -9.90 7.24 -17.48
CA PRO A 418 -9.40 5.90 -17.13
C PRO A 418 -9.52 4.88 -18.27
N ARG A 419 -10.32 5.16 -19.32
CA ARG A 419 -10.67 4.21 -20.38
C ARG A 419 -10.17 4.64 -21.75
N ILE A 420 -9.77 3.65 -22.56
CA ILE A 420 -9.59 3.76 -24.01
C ILE A 420 -10.69 2.95 -24.68
N ILE A 421 -11.41 3.56 -25.62
CA ILE A 421 -12.49 2.92 -26.39
C ILE A 421 -11.96 2.57 -27.78
N ASP A 422 -12.14 1.34 -28.25
CA ASP A 422 -11.88 0.96 -29.64
C ASP A 422 -13.19 0.96 -30.43
N ASP A 423 -13.38 2.01 -31.24
CA ASP A 423 -14.53 2.14 -32.13
C ASP A 423 -14.19 1.67 -33.56
N PRO A 424 -15.07 0.90 -34.22
CA PRO A 424 -14.80 0.35 -35.55
C PRO A 424 -14.56 1.38 -36.65
N LYS A 425 -15.16 2.56 -36.55
CA LYS A 425 -15.05 3.61 -37.56
C LYS A 425 -14.03 4.66 -37.16
N LEU A 426 -13.84 4.90 -35.87
CA LEU A 426 -13.05 6.01 -35.35
C LEU A 426 -11.67 5.57 -34.85
N GLY A 427 -11.46 4.28 -34.63
CA GLY A 427 -10.22 3.75 -34.05
C GLY A 427 -10.23 3.90 -32.53
N LEU A 428 -9.03 4.02 -31.94
CA LEU A 428 -8.89 4.20 -30.49
C LEU A 428 -9.24 5.62 -30.10
N LEU A 429 -10.03 5.76 -29.04
CA LEU A 429 -10.49 7.02 -28.51
C LEU A 429 -10.07 7.15 -27.05
N LEU A 430 -9.43 8.26 -26.73
CA LEU A 430 -8.94 8.59 -25.40
C LEU A 430 -9.48 9.98 -25.02
N PHE A 431 -10.28 10.03 -23.97
CA PHE A 431 -10.86 11.27 -23.47
C PHE A 431 -10.01 11.85 -22.33
N GLY A 432 -9.98 13.16 -22.21
CA GLY A 432 -9.21 13.84 -21.17
C GLY A 432 -9.53 15.32 -21.04
N HIS A 433 -8.69 16.03 -20.32
CA HIS A 433 -8.64 17.49 -20.30
C HIS A 433 -7.20 17.96 -20.34
N HIS A 434 -6.99 19.15 -20.86
CA HIS A 434 -5.69 19.79 -20.79
C HIS A 434 -5.55 20.64 -19.54
N THR A 435 -4.35 20.66 -18.96
CA THR A 435 -4.02 21.53 -17.83
C THR A 435 -2.82 22.41 -18.18
N HIS A 436 -2.98 23.73 -18.04
CA HIS A 436 -1.87 24.66 -18.15
C HIS A 436 -1.03 24.65 -16.88
N TYR A 437 0.28 24.50 -17.04
CA TYR A 437 1.20 24.58 -15.92
C TYR A 437 1.70 26.02 -15.76
N LYS A 438 1.68 26.54 -14.53
CA LYS A 438 2.23 27.85 -14.15
C LYS A 438 3.33 27.61 -13.13
N ASN A 439 4.52 28.18 -13.36
CA ASN A 439 5.70 27.97 -12.49
C ASN A 439 5.98 26.47 -12.24
N ASN A 440 5.86 25.66 -13.29
CA ASN A 440 6.02 24.20 -13.26
C ASN A 440 5.06 23.47 -12.33
N ARG A 441 3.92 24.06 -11.94
CA ARG A 441 2.85 23.43 -11.17
C ARG A 441 1.56 23.39 -11.99
N PRO A 442 0.69 22.38 -11.80
CA PRO A 442 -0.65 22.39 -12.38
C PRO A 442 -1.38 23.69 -12.01
N GLY A 443 -1.87 24.40 -13.02
CA GLY A 443 -2.56 25.67 -12.90
C GLY A 443 -4.03 25.53 -13.26
N SER A 444 -4.46 26.14 -14.38
CA SER A 444 -5.85 26.11 -14.83
C SER A 444 -6.13 24.96 -15.81
N ILE A 445 -7.30 24.35 -15.66
CA ILE A 445 -7.87 23.43 -16.63
C ILE A 445 -8.35 24.21 -17.86
N VAL A 446 -8.07 23.68 -19.05
CA VAL A 446 -8.60 24.21 -20.31
C VAL A 446 -10.07 23.86 -20.41
N ARG A 447 -10.89 24.83 -20.84
CA ARG A 447 -12.35 24.69 -20.96
C ARG A 447 -12.75 23.90 -22.20
N GLU A 448 -12.46 22.61 -22.17
CA GLU A 448 -12.75 21.70 -23.27
C GLU A 448 -12.90 20.26 -22.78
N LEU A 449 -13.46 19.43 -23.66
CA LEU A 449 -13.18 18.00 -23.64
C LEU A 449 -12.09 17.72 -24.68
N ALA A 450 -10.96 17.18 -24.23
CA ALA A 450 -9.91 16.71 -25.12
C ALA A 450 -10.24 15.29 -25.58
N LEU A 451 -10.33 15.08 -26.90
CA LEU A 451 -10.52 13.76 -27.51
C LEU A 451 -9.32 13.43 -28.39
N TYR A 452 -8.58 12.39 -28.02
CA TYR A 452 -7.50 11.85 -28.80
C TYR A 452 -7.97 10.64 -29.61
N GLN A 453 -7.72 10.67 -30.92
CA GLN A 453 -8.07 9.61 -31.84
C GLN A 453 -6.81 8.97 -32.44
N SER A 454 -6.68 7.65 -32.37
CA SER A 454 -5.62 6.89 -33.05
C SER A 454 -6.21 5.88 -34.04
N LYS A 455 -5.64 5.86 -35.25
CA LYS A 455 -6.04 4.98 -36.37
C LYS A 455 -5.05 3.85 -36.62
N ASP A 456 -3.91 3.87 -35.95
CA ASP A 456 -2.75 3.01 -36.17
C ASP A 456 -2.40 2.19 -34.93
N GLY A 457 -3.41 1.88 -34.10
CA GLY A 457 -3.24 1.02 -32.93
C GLY A 457 -2.45 1.66 -31.79
N GLY A 458 -2.41 3.00 -31.72
CA GLY A 458 -1.83 3.78 -30.63
C GLY A 458 -0.48 4.46 -30.95
N GLU A 459 0.07 4.25 -32.16
CA GLU A 459 1.37 4.82 -32.56
C GLU A 459 1.31 6.35 -32.72
N SER A 460 0.20 6.87 -33.26
CA SER A 460 -0.06 8.30 -33.37
C SER A 460 -1.48 8.68 -32.93
N TRP A 461 -1.63 9.90 -32.41
CA TRP A 461 -2.89 10.39 -31.86
C TRP A 461 -3.20 11.81 -32.36
N LYS A 462 -4.37 11.96 -32.99
CA LYS A 462 -4.92 13.25 -33.39
C LYS A 462 -5.75 13.82 -32.24
N ASN A 463 -5.39 15.02 -31.78
CA ASN A 463 -6.18 15.77 -30.81
C ASN A 463 -7.39 16.46 -31.49
N ILE A 464 -8.55 16.35 -30.87
CA ILE A 464 -9.77 17.07 -31.20
C ILE A 464 -10.23 17.75 -29.90
N SER A 465 -10.15 19.08 -29.88
CA SER A 465 -10.68 19.90 -28.79
C SER A 465 -12.17 20.13 -29.02
N ILE A 466 -13.00 19.76 -28.05
CA ILE A 466 -14.44 19.97 -28.07
C ILE A 466 -14.77 21.07 -27.05
N PRO A 467 -15.25 22.26 -27.49
CA PRO A 467 -15.60 23.35 -26.58
C PRO A 467 -16.71 22.94 -25.60
N LEU A 468 -16.62 23.43 -24.36
CA LEU A 468 -17.63 23.23 -23.33
C LEU A 468 -18.20 24.58 -22.86
N PRO A 469 -19.42 24.61 -22.28
CA PRO A 469 -19.97 25.84 -21.69
C PRO A 469 -19.08 26.43 -20.59
N ASP A 470 -19.15 27.74 -20.37
CA ASP A 470 -18.27 28.45 -19.42
C ASP A 470 -18.31 27.92 -17.97
N TRP A 471 -19.45 27.38 -17.55
CA TRP A 471 -19.61 26.82 -16.21
C TRP A 471 -19.02 25.41 -16.07
N CYS A 472 -18.67 24.75 -17.18
CA CYS A 472 -18.22 23.37 -17.23
C CYS A 472 -16.69 23.27 -17.27
N HIS A 473 -16.08 23.07 -16.12
CA HIS A 473 -14.65 22.82 -15.97
C HIS A 473 -14.43 21.35 -15.62
N GLN A 474 -14.69 20.49 -16.61
CA GLN A 474 -14.59 19.03 -16.45
C GLN A 474 -13.15 18.60 -16.15
N ALA A 475 -13.00 17.62 -15.26
CA ALA A 475 -11.72 16.98 -15.00
C ALA A 475 -11.87 15.46 -14.98
N GLU A 476 -10.90 14.79 -15.60
CA GLU A 476 -10.73 13.33 -15.65
C GLU A 476 -12.01 12.60 -16.09
N PRO A 477 -12.46 12.84 -17.34
CA PRO A 477 -13.74 12.34 -17.81
C PRO A 477 -13.69 10.84 -18.09
N ASN A 478 -14.70 10.11 -17.64
CA ASN A 478 -14.88 8.70 -17.94
C ASN A 478 -16.04 8.52 -18.92
N PHE A 479 -15.76 7.92 -20.08
CA PHE A 479 -16.72 7.74 -21.15
C PHE A 479 -16.96 6.26 -21.47
N VAL A 480 -18.19 5.96 -21.86
CA VAL A 480 -18.61 4.70 -22.45
C VAL A 480 -19.30 4.96 -23.78
N PHE A 481 -19.32 3.94 -24.64
CA PHE A 481 -20.03 3.99 -25.92
C PHE A 481 -21.26 3.09 -25.86
N HIS A 482 -22.41 3.62 -26.24
CA HIS A 482 -23.67 2.89 -26.27
C HIS A 482 -24.54 3.39 -27.42
N GLN A 483 -25.08 2.48 -28.23
CA GLN A 483 -26.02 2.79 -29.34
C GLN A 483 -25.59 3.94 -30.27
N GLY A 484 -24.28 4.05 -30.57
CA GLY A 484 -23.77 5.08 -31.50
C GLY A 484 -23.40 6.41 -30.84
N GLU A 485 -23.52 6.51 -29.53
CA GLU A 485 -23.28 7.74 -28.77
C GLU A 485 -22.29 7.51 -27.63
N PHE A 486 -21.59 8.58 -27.26
CA PHE A 486 -20.73 8.64 -26.10
C PHE A 486 -21.51 9.19 -24.91
N TYR A 487 -21.40 8.49 -23.79
CA TYR A 487 -21.96 8.88 -22.50
C TYR A 487 -20.80 9.05 -21.54
N GLY A 488 -20.73 10.20 -20.88
CA GLY A 488 -19.60 10.56 -20.02
C GLY A 488 -20.05 11.03 -18.65
N LEU A 489 -19.22 10.76 -17.65
CA LEU A 489 -19.26 11.38 -16.34
C LEU A 489 -17.92 12.02 -16.02
N ALA A 490 -17.95 13.20 -15.40
CA ALA A 490 -16.76 13.87 -14.90
C ALA A 490 -17.10 14.66 -13.65
N ARG A 491 -16.06 15.03 -12.87
CA ARG A 491 -16.23 16.06 -11.85
C ARG A 491 -16.15 17.44 -12.49
N ASN A 492 -16.91 18.39 -11.96
CA ASN A 492 -16.72 19.79 -12.27
C ASN A 492 -15.77 20.44 -11.26
N GLN A 493 -14.81 21.26 -11.69
CA GLN A 493 -13.92 22.00 -10.78
C GLN A 493 -14.53 23.31 -10.27
N THR A 494 -15.62 23.78 -10.87
CA THR A 494 -16.28 25.04 -10.49
C THR A 494 -17.48 24.83 -9.58
N THR A 495 -18.16 23.69 -9.70
CA THR A 495 -19.35 23.35 -8.93
C THR A 495 -19.16 22.07 -8.11
N ARG A 496 -20.11 21.76 -7.24
CA ARG A 496 -20.08 20.57 -6.38
C ARG A 496 -20.76 19.35 -7.02
N ASN A 497 -21.35 19.54 -8.19
CA ASN A 497 -22.10 18.52 -8.89
C ASN A 497 -21.15 17.75 -9.79
N LEU A 498 -21.38 16.45 -9.90
CA LEU A 498 -20.87 15.71 -11.05
C LEU A 498 -21.63 16.17 -12.29
N ILE A 499 -20.94 16.15 -13.42
CA ILE A 499 -21.51 16.48 -14.72
C ILE A 499 -21.62 15.21 -15.54
N GLN A 500 -22.72 15.12 -16.29
CA GLN A 500 -22.88 14.13 -17.34
C GLN A 500 -22.76 14.76 -18.70
N MET A 501 -22.24 13.99 -19.65
CA MET A 501 -21.97 14.43 -21.01
C MET A 501 -22.57 13.44 -22.00
N ARG A 502 -23.18 13.93 -23.08
CA ARG A 502 -23.64 13.11 -24.20
C ARG A 502 -23.10 13.67 -25.49
N GLY A 503 -22.61 12.81 -26.38
CA GLY A 503 -22.06 13.25 -27.65
C GLY A 503 -22.13 12.22 -28.74
N LYS A 504 -22.06 12.69 -29.98
CA LYS A 504 -21.80 11.86 -31.16
C LYS A 504 -20.45 12.21 -31.76
N PRO A 505 -19.79 11.26 -32.43
CA PRO A 505 -18.60 11.57 -33.20
C PRO A 505 -18.84 12.73 -34.18
N GLY A 506 -18.04 13.79 -34.07
CA GLY A 506 -18.13 14.96 -34.95
C GLY A 506 -19.29 15.92 -34.67
N ALA A 507 -20.07 15.72 -33.61
CA ALA A 507 -21.12 16.61 -33.16
C ALA A 507 -20.74 17.36 -31.87
N PRO A 508 -21.40 18.49 -31.54
CA PRO A 508 -21.28 19.11 -30.23
C PRO A 508 -21.64 18.14 -29.09
N ILE A 509 -21.04 18.37 -27.93
CA ILE A 509 -21.36 17.62 -26.70
C ILE A 509 -22.36 18.38 -25.86
N GLU A 510 -23.39 17.68 -25.42
CA GLU A 510 -24.36 18.15 -24.45
C GLU A 510 -23.82 17.88 -23.04
N VAL A 511 -23.98 18.86 -22.13
CA VAL A 511 -23.50 18.75 -20.75
C VAL A 511 -24.59 19.20 -19.78
N LYS A 512 -24.79 18.44 -18.71
CA LYS A 512 -25.71 18.77 -17.62
C LYS A 512 -25.08 18.47 -16.26
N GLU A 513 -25.40 19.27 -15.26
CA GLU A 513 -25.11 18.92 -13.87
C GLU A 513 -26.09 17.84 -13.39
N THR A 514 -25.56 16.85 -12.71
CA THR A 514 -26.35 15.78 -12.08
C THR A 514 -26.83 16.20 -10.70
N ASN A 515 -27.78 15.47 -10.12
CA ASN A 515 -28.12 15.58 -8.71
C ASN A 515 -27.08 14.93 -7.76
N MET A 516 -25.98 14.37 -8.28
CA MET A 516 -24.90 13.82 -7.47
C MET A 516 -24.00 14.97 -6.97
N ILE A 517 -24.19 15.38 -5.71
CA ILE A 517 -23.49 16.50 -5.07
C ILE A 517 -22.52 15.97 -4.02
N SER A 518 -21.29 16.51 -4.00
CA SER A 518 -20.29 16.21 -2.97
C SER A 518 -19.82 17.47 -2.24
N LYS A 519 -19.56 17.38 -0.92
CA LYS A 519 -19.04 18.54 -0.15
C LYS A 519 -17.58 18.86 -0.51
N ARG A 520 -16.85 17.86 -1.01
CA ARG A 520 -15.47 17.95 -1.51
C ARG A 520 -15.40 17.41 -2.93
N SER A 521 -14.47 17.92 -3.73
CA SER A 521 -14.24 17.41 -5.10
C SER A 521 -13.98 15.90 -5.06
N VAL A 522 -14.80 15.13 -5.78
CA VAL A 522 -14.64 13.68 -5.92
C VAL A 522 -13.42 13.33 -6.77
N ASP A 523 -12.92 12.11 -6.65
CA ASP A 523 -12.00 11.57 -7.64
C ASP A 523 -12.76 11.12 -8.90
N THR A 524 -12.08 10.55 -9.89
CA THR A 524 -12.75 10.00 -11.07
C THR A 524 -13.76 8.91 -10.68
N SER A 525 -15.02 9.15 -11.01
CA SER A 525 -16.10 8.17 -10.88
C SER A 525 -16.10 7.20 -12.04
N ASP A 526 -16.54 5.97 -11.76
CA ASP A 526 -16.82 5.04 -12.82
C ASP A 526 -18.16 5.29 -13.51
N LEU A 527 -18.25 4.91 -14.78
CA LEU A 527 -19.47 4.85 -15.57
C LEU A 527 -19.45 3.56 -16.40
N ILE A 528 -20.54 2.81 -16.36
CA ILE A 528 -20.81 1.67 -17.23
C ILE A 528 -22.22 1.75 -17.81
N PHE A 529 -22.44 1.10 -18.95
CA PHE A 529 -23.78 0.63 -19.30
C PHE A 529 -23.91 -0.80 -18.78
N ASN A 530 -24.89 -1.06 -17.92
CA ASN A 530 -25.15 -2.37 -17.37
C ASN A 530 -26.22 -3.09 -18.22
N PRO A 531 -25.86 -4.11 -19.01
CA PRO A 531 -26.81 -4.76 -19.91
C PRO A 531 -27.83 -5.66 -19.20
N VAL A 532 -27.63 -5.98 -17.91
CA VAL A 532 -28.58 -6.78 -17.13
C VAL A 532 -29.73 -5.92 -16.63
N THR A 533 -29.44 -4.69 -16.19
CA THR A 533 -30.47 -3.74 -15.74
C THR A 533 -31.00 -2.86 -16.86
N GLY A 534 -30.24 -2.71 -17.95
CA GLY A 534 -30.53 -1.77 -19.03
C GLY A 534 -30.20 -0.32 -18.68
N ASN A 535 -29.56 -0.06 -17.53
CA ASN A 535 -29.27 1.28 -17.02
C ASN A 535 -27.80 1.66 -17.21
N PHE A 536 -27.55 2.96 -17.28
CA PHE A 536 -26.23 3.48 -16.95
C PHE A 536 -26.03 3.46 -15.44
N GLU A 537 -24.87 3.01 -15.00
CA GLU A 537 -24.52 2.93 -13.59
C GLU A 537 -23.21 3.65 -13.32
N ALA A 538 -23.19 4.44 -12.26
CA ALA A 538 -22.04 5.19 -11.82
C ALA A 538 -21.56 4.70 -10.46
N VAL A 539 -20.24 4.49 -10.34
CA VAL A 539 -19.60 4.21 -9.05
C VAL A 539 -18.84 5.44 -8.64
N GLN A 540 -19.29 6.09 -7.58
CA GLN A 540 -18.77 7.38 -7.16
C GLN A 540 -18.07 7.24 -5.81
N SER A 541 -16.82 7.69 -5.74
CA SER A 541 -16.16 7.95 -4.46
C SER A 541 -16.64 9.29 -3.86
N ASP A 542 -17.03 9.32 -2.59
CA ASP A 542 -17.23 10.58 -1.85
C ASP A 542 -16.17 10.73 -0.74
N ARG A 543 -15.27 11.70 -0.94
CA ARG A 543 -14.20 12.03 0.02
C ARG A 543 -14.71 12.70 1.29
N SER A 544 -15.96 13.17 1.32
CA SER A 544 -16.53 13.84 2.49
C SER A 544 -16.97 12.83 3.53
N SER A 545 -17.60 11.75 3.08
CA SER A 545 -18.09 10.65 3.91
C SER A 545 -17.17 9.43 3.90
N MET A 546 -16.07 9.47 3.13
CA MET A 546 -15.18 8.32 2.93
C MET A 546 -15.94 7.07 2.49
N SER A 547 -16.81 7.24 1.49
CA SER A 547 -17.65 6.18 0.95
C SER A 547 -17.47 5.95 -0.55
N ILE A 548 -17.92 4.79 -1.02
CA ILE A 548 -18.15 4.47 -2.44
C ILE A 548 -19.64 4.20 -2.63
N ASN A 549 -20.28 4.92 -3.54
CA ASN A 549 -21.73 4.90 -3.75
C ASN A 549 -22.06 4.42 -5.17
N LEU A 550 -23.18 3.70 -5.30
CA LEU A 550 -23.74 3.28 -6.57
C LEU A 550 -24.93 4.15 -6.94
N PHE A 551 -24.90 4.68 -8.16
CA PHE A 551 -26.02 5.40 -8.75
C PHE A 551 -26.44 4.74 -10.07
N SER A 552 -27.70 4.90 -10.45
CA SER A 552 -28.20 4.47 -11.75
C SER A 552 -29.07 5.53 -12.42
N ILE A 553 -29.14 5.46 -13.76
CA ILE A 553 -30.09 6.21 -14.57
C ILE A 553 -30.45 5.38 -15.80
N ALA A 554 -31.73 5.34 -16.14
CA ALA A 554 -32.18 4.68 -17.36
C ALA A 554 -31.83 5.54 -18.60
N PRO A 555 -31.50 4.95 -19.77
CA PRO A 555 -31.12 5.70 -20.96
C PRO A 555 -32.13 6.75 -21.39
N GLU A 556 -33.43 6.44 -21.32
CA GLU A 556 -34.52 7.36 -21.65
C GLU A 556 -34.66 8.52 -20.66
N LYS A 557 -34.09 8.39 -19.46
CA LYS A 557 -34.06 9.43 -18.43
C LYS A 557 -32.75 10.21 -18.43
N TRP A 558 -31.78 9.87 -19.27
CA TRP A 558 -30.47 10.53 -19.32
C TRP A 558 -30.60 12.06 -19.32
N GLU A 559 -31.51 12.58 -20.13
CA GLU A 559 -31.74 14.03 -20.27
C GLU A 559 -32.18 14.75 -18.99
N THR A 560 -32.72 14.03 -18.01
CA THR A 560 -33.15 14.62 -16.72
C THR A 560 -31.98 14.96 -15.82
N ALA A 561 -30.85 14.28 -15.99
CA ALA A 561 -29.71 14.30 -15.08
C ALA A 561 -30.01 13.99 -13.60
N VAL A 562 -31.16 13.34 -13.33
CA VAL A 562 -31.56 12.90 -12.00
C VAL A 562 -31.22 11.42 -11.84
N TRP A 563 -30.07 11.16 -11.22
CA TRP A 563 -29.58 9.83 -10.91
C TRP A 563 -30.20 9.32 -9.61
N LYS A 564 -30.58 8.04 -9.60
CA LYS A 564 -31.04 7.34 -8.40
C LYS A 564 -29.83 6.83 -7.63
N MET A 565 -29.69 7.19 -6.35
CA MET A 565 -28.75 6.51 -5.46
C MET A 565 -29.32 5.13 -5.14
N GLU A 566 -28.63 4.07 -5.57
CA GLU A 566 -29.08 2.69 -5.35
C GLU A 566 -28.66 2.22 -3.96
N CYS A 567 -27.37 2.34 -3.66
CA CYS A 567 -26.82 1.93 -2.37
C CYS A 567 -25.44 2.54 -2.15
N ARG A 568 -24.93 2.32 -0.94
CA ARG A 568 -23.54 2.57 -0.58
C ARG A 568 -22.78 1.24 -0.58
N LEU A 569 -21.78 1.13 -1.45
CA LEU A 569 -21.01 -0.10 -1.66
C LEU A 569 -19.90 -0.29 -0.63
N PHE A 570 -19.38 0.79 -0.07
CA PHE A 570 -18.27 0.75 0.89
C PHE A 570 -18.24 2.00 1.77
N ASP A 571 -17.94 1.82 3.05
CA ASP A 571 -17.64 2.88 4.02
C ASP A 571 -16.29 2.62 4.67
N ARG A 572 -15.49 3.68 4.82
CA ARG A 572 -14.21 3.63 5.51
C ARG A 572 -14.18 4.59 6.67
N GLU A 573 -13.68 4.11 7.80
CA GLU A 573 -13.30 4.96 8.93
C GLU A 573 -12.17 5.92 8.55
N GLY A 574 -12.34 7.19 8.91
CA GLY A 574 -11.27 8.20 8.84
C GLY A 574 -11.72 9.53 8.27
N LYS A 575 -10.74 10.44 8.15
CA LYS A 575 -10.94 11.80 7.66
C LYS A 575 -10.05 12.02 6.45
N PHE A 576 -10.66 12.48 5.35
CA PHE A 576 -9.95 12.74 4.11
C PHE A 576 -8.76 13.67 4.31
N TYR A 577 -7.60 13.21 3.84
CA TYR A 577 -6.30 13.87 3.89
C TYR A 577 -5.68 14.07 5.29
N GLU A 578 -6.35 13.61 6.35
CA GLU A 578 -5.77 13.47 7.70
C GLU A 578 -5.35 12.02 7.97
N THR A 579 -6.31 11.10 7.96
CA THR A 579 -6.10 9.67 8.29
C THR A 579 -6.46 8.74 7.14
N ALA A 580 -7.14 9.24 6.12
CA ALA A 580 -7.54 8.49 4.95
C ALA A 580 -7.27 9.28 3.67
N ASP A 581 -6.77 8.61 2.64
CA ASP A 581 -6.73 9.20 1.30
C ASP A 581 -8.07 9.05 0.57
N GLY A 582 -8.24 9.65 -0.59
CA GLY A 582 -9.41 9.43 -1.45
C GLY A 582 -9.48 8.00 -2.00
N PHE A 583 -10.59 7.69 -2.68
CA PHE A 583 -10.68 6.53 -3.56
C PHE A 583 -10.66 7.02 -4.99
N HIS A 584 -10.14 6.21 -5.90
CA HIS A 584 -10.38 6.34 -7.33
C HIS A 584 -11.14 5.09 -7.75
N THR A 585 -12.25 5.25 -8.46
CA THR A 585 -13.13 4.11 -8.82
C THR A 585 -13.26 3.91 -10.33
N GLY A 586 -12.77 4.86 -11.13
CA GLY A 586 -12.86 4.83 -12.59
C GLY A 586 -12.13 3.64 -13.23
N GLY A 587 -12.66 3.20 -14.36
CA GLY A 587 -12.01 2.13 -15.16
C GLY A 587 -12.28 0.73 -14.62
N SER A 588 -13.51 0.47 -14.15
CA SER A 588 -13.96 -0.87 -13.78
C SER A 588 -14.06 -1.83 -14.99
N VAL A 589 -14.21 -3.12 -14.75
CA VAL A 589 -14.47 -4.13 -15.78
C VAL A 589 -15.86 -4.73 -15.60
N VAL A 590 -16.66 -4.78 -16.67
CA VAL A 590 -17.90 -5.57 -16.75
C VAL A 590 -17.57 -6.92 -17.37
N ASP A 591 -17.80 -8.01 -16.64
CA ASP A 591 -17.59 -9.38 -17.13
C ASP A 591 -18.93 -10.09 -17.33
N LEU A 592 -19.42 -10.06 -18.58
CA LEU A 592 -20.71 -10.65 -18.94
C LEU A 592 -20.73 -12.17 -18.83
N LYS A 593 -19.56 -12.83 -18.93
CA LYS A 593 -19.45 -14.29 -18.81
C LYS A 593 -19.80 -14.76 -17.40
N THR A 594 -19.42 -13.98 -16.40
CA THR A 594 -19.64 -14.29 -14.98
C THR A 594 -20.78 -13.45 -14.36
N GLY A 595 -21.30 -12.47 -15.10
CA GLY A 595 -22.43 -11.64 -14.67
C GLY A 595 -22.09 -10.64 -13.57
N VAL A 596 -20.82 -10.21 -13.49
CA VAL A 596 -20.32 -9.31 -12.44
C VAL A 596 -19.66 -8.06 -13.02
N GLN A 597 -19.51 -7.06 -12.17
CA GLN A 597 -18.59 -5.95 -12.36
C GLN A 597 -17.46 -6.02 -11.33
N HIS A 598 -16.24 -5.82 -11.78
CA HIS A 598 -15.07 -5.61 -10.95
C HIS A 598 -14.70 -4.13 -10.93
N VAL A 599 -14.95 -3.46 -9.81
CA VAL A 599 -14.52 -2.09 -9.54
C VAL A 599 -13.17 -2.13 -8.84
N PHE A 600 -12.21 -1.33 -9.31
CA PHE A 600 -10.88 -1.25 -8.69
C PHE A 600 -10.75 0.09 -7.97
N PHE A 601 -10.21 0.05 -6.76
CA PHE A 601 -10.00 1.25 -5.96
C PHE A 601 -8.77 1.11 -5.08
N TYR A 602 -8.24 2.23 -4.60
CA TYR A 602 -7.17 2.23 -3.61
C TYR A 602 -7.67 2.70 -2.26
N SER A 603 -7.06 2.21 -1.19
CA SER A 603 -7.37 2.62 0.18
C SER A 603 -6.12 2.64 1.04
N GLY A 604 -6.04 3.62 1.94
CA GLY A 604 -4.87 3.82 2.80
C GLY A 604 -4.78 5.23 3.35
N ALA A 605 -3.55 5.67 3.62
CA ALA A 605 -3.24 6.99 4.15
C ALA A 605 -2.60 7.90 3.08
N PRO A 606 -2.77 9.24 3.19
CA PRO A 606 -2.27 10.19 2.19
C PRO A 606 -0.75 10.24 2.10
N GLY A 607 -0.03 9.82 3.15
CA GLY A 607 1.43 9.69 3.16
C GLY A 607 1.96 8.29 2.85
N GLY A 608 1.06 7.33 2.56
CA GLY A 608 1.39 5.91 2.61
C GLY A 608 1.21 5.29 4.00
N PRO A 609 1.02 3.95 4.09
CA PRO A 609 0.84 3.04 2.97
C PRO A 609 -0.58 3.14 2.37
N ALA A 610 -0.70 2.76 1.09
CA ALA A 610 -1.97 2.54 0.42
C ALA A 610 -1.91 1.31 -0.49
N GLY A 611 -3.00 0.55 -0.56
CA GLY A 611 -3.10 -0.67 -1.35
C GLY A 611 -4.23 -0.59 -2.38
N VAL A 612 -4.14 -1.45 -3.41
CA VAL A 612 -5.17 -1.60 -4.44
C VAL A 612 -6.06 -2.78 -4.11
N PHE A 613 -7.36 -2.53 -4.24
CA PHE A 613 -8.43 -3.47 -3.95
C PHE A 613 -9.36 -3.60 -5.16
N ARG A 614 -10.00 -4.76 -5.24
CA ARG A 614 -11.07 -5.05 -6.18
C ARG A 614 -12.34 -5.28 -5.38
N MET A 615 -13.39 -4.61 -5.77
CA MET A 615 -14.76 -4.85 -5.36
C MET A 615 -15.49 -5.57 -6.50
N THR A 616 -15.97 -6.79 -6.25
CA THR A 616 -16.79 -7.56 -7.18
C THR A 616 -18.24 -7.48 -6.76
N ARG A 617 -19.13 -7.10 -7.69
CA ARG A 617 -20.58 -7.08 -7.45
C ARG A 617 -21.35 -7.73 -8.61
N PRO A 618 -22.53 -8.32 -8.36
CA PRO A 618 -23.42 -8.77 -9.43
C PRO A 618 -23.91 -7.60 -10.28
N LEU A 619 -24.14 -7.85 -11.57
CA LEU A 619 -24.79 -6.89 -12.47
C LEU A 619 -26.30 -6.74 -12.20
N LYS A 620 -26.92 -7.66 -11.45
CA LYS A 620 -28.31 -7.52 -11.04
C LYS A 620 -28.42 -6.59 -9.82
N THR A 621 -28.55 -5.29 -10.09
CA THR A 621 -28.52 -4.23 -9.06
C THR A 621 -29.62 -4.35 -8.01
N THR A 622 -30.77 -4.98 -8.31
CA THR A 622 -31.82 -5.22 -7.30
C THR A 622 -31.39 -6.15 -6.17
N LEU A 623 -30.33 -6.95 -6.33
CA LEU A 623 -29.74 -7.75 -5.25
C LEU A 623 -28.93 -6.92 -4.25
N LEU A 624 -28.65 -5.65 -4.59
CA LEU A 624 -27.83 -4.70 -3.84
C LEU A 624 -28.65 -3.60 -3.15
N THR A 625 -29.97 -3.59 -3.35
CA THR A 625 -30.87 -2.59 -2.79
C THR A 625 -31.74 -3.26 -1.74
N THR A 626 -31.61 -2.85 -0.48
CA THR A 626 -32.64 -3.15 0.53
C THR A 626 -33.81 -2.19 0.33
N ASP A 627 -35.05 -2.67 0.47
CA ASP A 627 -36.27 -1.85 0.60
C ASP A 627 -36.31 -1.03 1.92
N ARG A 628 -35.20 -0.36 2.28
CA ARG A 628 -35.15 0.63 3.37
C ARG A 628 -35.41 2.02 2.81
N GLN A 629 -36.64 2.26 2.36
CA GLN A 629 -37.11 3.60 2.01
C GLN A 629 -37.45 4.48 3.24
N THR A 630 -37.04 4.13 4.47
CA THR A 630 -37.61 4.75 5.69
C THR A 630 -36.67 5.47 6.65
N GLU A 631 -35.38 5.65 6.38
CA GLU A 631 -34.47 6.26 7.40
C GLU A 631 -33.58 7.43 6.96
N ILE A 632 -33.78 8.04 5.78
CA ILE A 632 -33.03 9.27 5.38
C ILE A 632 -33.95 10.50 5.29
N GLN A 633 -34.85 10.64 6.27
CA GLN A 633 -35.60 11.89 6.53
C GLN A 633 -35.56 12.28 8.03
N LYS A 634 -34.44 12.03 8.72
CA LYS A 634 -34.20 12.63 10.05
C LYS A 634 -32.83 13.30 10.12
#